data_AF-A0A011N019-F1
#
_entry.id   AF-A0A011N019-F1
#
_cell.length_a   1.000
_cell.length_b   1.000
_cell.length_c   1.000
_cell.angle_alpha   90.00
_cell.angle_beta   90.00
_cell.angle_gamma   90.00
#
_symmetry.space_group_name_H-M   'P 1'
#
loop_
_entity.id
_entity.type
_entity.pdbx_description
1 polymer ?
#
loop_
_entity_poly.entity_id
_entity_poly.type
_entity_poly.pdbx_seq_one_letter_code
_entity_poly.pdbx_strand_id
1 'polypeptide(L)'
;MALASDLWPLLEAVQGTTVGRIMSSFVLRSYSEAHPDVKIDAYVSAPTRLLARDMSGRCLAGREALFSVAEALAAGGSLFRVPPASGPFGQRLAQNTPARPLRQPLLIAQGLADDLVLPAIQAGFVQGLCNAGQALEYRTYDERDHLSLLAPDAPFVAELVRWTEDRMAGRPALAGCPPA
;
A
#
# COMPACT_ATOMS: atom_id res chain seq x y z
N MET A 1 -8.22 1.26 -5.20
CA MET A 1 -8.60 1.47 -3.78
C MET A 1 -7.35 1.40 -2.93
N ALA A 2 -7.34 2.12 -1.80
CA ALA A 2 -6.33 2.03 -0.73
C ALA A 2 -4.95 1.67 -1.28
N LEU A 3 -4.45 2.51 -2.20
CA LEU A 3 -3.24 2.23 -2.94
C LEU A 3 -2.05 2.45 -2.01
N ALA A 4 -1.08 1.55 -2.01
CA ALA A 4 0.22 1.84 -1.40
C ALA A 4 0.95 2.92 -2.24
N SER A 5 0.48 4.15 -2.14
CA SER A 5 0.69 5.24 -3.09
C SER A 5 1.99 5.99 -2.85
N ASP A 6 2.49 5.96 -1.62
CA ASP A 6 3.83 6.43 -1.28
C ASP A 6 4.55 5.38 -0.42
N LEU A 7 5.41 4.59 -1.08
CA LEU A 7 5.93 3.35 -0.51
C LEU A 7 6.86 3.57 0.68
N TRP A 8 7.67 4.62 0.66
CA TRP A 8 8.59 4.91 1.75
C TRP A 8 7.85 5.29 3.05
N PRO A 9 7.10 6.41 3.13
CA PRO A 9 6.43 6.81 4.35
C PRO A 9 5.41 5.76 4.81
N LEU A 10 4.80 5.02 3.87
CA LEU A 10 3.91 3.92 4.23
C LEU A 10 4.64 2.82 4.98
N LEU A 11 5.72 2.29 4.40
CA LEU A 11 6.49 1.22 5.02
C LEU A 11 7.07 1.66 6.36
N GLU A 12 7.54 2.91 6.46
CA GLU A 12 8.04 3.47 7.69
C GLU A 12 6.97 3.57 8.79
N ALA A 13 5.75 3.95 8.42
CA ALA A 13 4.63 4.10 9.36
C ALA A 13 4.07 2.75 9.85
N VAL A 14 4.04 1.72 8.98
CA VAL A 14 3.34 0.46 9.30
C VAL A 14 4.27 -0.68 9.71
N GLN A 15 5.60 -0.59 9.50
CA GLN A 15 6.55 -1.68 9.82
C GLN A 15 6.47 -2.22 11.26
N GLY A 16 5.93 -1.44 12.20
CA GLY A 16 5.75 -1.83 13.60
C GLY A 16 4.43 -2.56 13.91
N THR A 17 3.47 -2.61 12.99
CA THR A 17 2.18 -3.28 13.19
C THR A 17 2.27 -4.75 12.78
N THR A 18 1.37 -5.60 13.30
CA THR A 18 1.37 -7.03 12.95
C THR A 18 1.21 -7.23 11.44
N VAL A 19 0.22 -6.58 10.82
CA VAL A 19 -0.01 -6.67 9.37
C VAL A 19 1.13 -6.00 8.60
N GLY A 20 1.65 -4.87 9.08
CA GLY A 20 2.75 -4.18 8.44
C GLY A 20 4.06 -4.97 8.46
N ARG A 21 4.34 -5.80 9.48
CA ARG A 21 5.46 -6.75 9.47
C ARG A 21 5.28 -7.81 8.39
N ILE A 22 4.08 -8.37 8.26
CA ILE A 22 3.77 -9.34 7.20
C ILE A 22 4.04 -8.67 5.85
N MET A 23 3.45 -7.52 5.57
CA MET A 23 3.65 -6.81 4.30
C MET A 23 5.11 -6.40 4.07
N SER A 24 5.81 -5.94 5.10
CA SER A 24 7.25 -5.63 5.03
C SER A 24 8.07 -6.83 4.58
N SER A 25 7.70 -8.05 4.99
CA SER A 25 8.36 -9.27 4.56
C SER A 25 8.16 -9.55 3.05
N PHE A 26 6.95 -9.35 2.53
CA PHE A 26 6.65 -9.49 1.10
C PHE A 26 7.34 -8.41 0.26
N VAL A 27 7.33 -7.15 0.71
CA VAL A 27 7.99 -6.04 0.01
C VAL A 27 9.50 -6.29 -0.02
N LEU A 28 10.12 -6.60 1.12
CA LEU A 28 11.56 -6.84 1.16
C LEU A 28 11.98 -8.04 0.30
N ARG A 29 11.21 -9.13 0.34
CA ARG A 29 11.47 -10.30 -0.52
C ARG A 29 11.35 -9.96 -2.00
N SER A 30 10.23 -9.39 -2.41
CA SER A 30 9.97 -9.08 -3.83
C SER A 30 11.01 -8.11 -4.39
N TYR A 31 11.40 -7.08 -3.63
CA TYR A 31 12.44 -6.15 -4.06
C TYR A 31 13.81 -6.80 -4.13
N SER A 32 14.16 -7.71 -3.21
CA SER A 32 15.43 -8.42 -3.28
C SER A 32 15.52 -9.40 -4.46
N GLU A 33 14.39 -9.93 -4.91
CA GLU A 33 14.30 -10.81 -6.08
C GLU A 33 14.33 -9.99 -7.38
N ALA A 34 13.68 -8.82 -7.41
CA ALA A 34 13.61 -7.95 -8.58
C ALA A 34 14.87 -7.08 -8.79
N HIS A 35 15.57 -6.74 -7.70
CA HIS A 35 16.70 -5.80 -7.71
C HIS A 35 17.94 -6.43 -7.06
N PRO A 36 18.95 -6.84 -7.84
CA PRO A 36 20.14 -7.54 -7.30
C PRO A 36 20.93 -6.74 -6.27
N ASP A 37 20.83 -5.41 -6.26
CA ASP A 37 21.44 -4.49 -5.29
C ASP A 37 20.69 -4.43 -3.94
N VAL A 38 19.45 -4.93 -3.87
CA VAL A 38 18.69 -5.03 -2.63
C VAL A 38 18.96 -6.37 -1.96
N LYS A 39 19.69 -6.35 -0.84
CA LYS A 39 20.05 -7.56 -0.11
C LYS A 39 19.29 -7.64 1.22
N ILE A 40 18.44 -8.66 1.39
CA ILE A 40 17.64 -8.87 2.61
C ILE A 40 18.51 -8.77 3.88
N ASP A 41 19.71 -9.34 3.83
CA ASP A 41 20.63 -9.38 4.96
C ASP A 41 21.25 -8.04 5.36
N ALA A 42 21.15 -7.01 4.51
CA ALA A 42 21.48 -5.64 4.86
C ALA A 42 20.40 -4.98 5.74
N TYR A 43 19.14 -5.44 5.62
CA TYR A 43 17.96 -4.78 6.21
C TYR A 43 17.36 -5.52 7.41
N VAL A 44 17.48 -6.84 7.49
CA VAL A 44 16.95 -7.65 8.60
C VAL A 44 18.04 -8.44 9.33
N SER A 45 17.89 -8.58 10.66
CA SER A 45 18.80 -9.38 11.48
C SER A 45 18.66 -10.88 11.18
N ALA A 46 19.64 -11.70 11.56
CA ALA A 46 19.56 -13.15 11.33
C ALA A 46 18.33 -13.80 12.00
N PRO A 47 17.96 -13.47 13.25
CA PRO A 47 16.74 -13.99 13.87
C PRO A 47 15.45 -13.62 13.13
N THR A 48 15.27 -12.35 12.76
CA THR A 48 14.02 -11.91 12.09
C THR A 48 13.97 -12.30 10.62
N ARG A 49 15.10 -12.61 9.99
CA ARG A 49 15.17 -13.04 8.59
C ARG A 49 14.44 -14.35 8.32
N LEU A 50 14.50 -15.31 9.25
CA LEU A 50 13.79 -16.58 9.08
C LEU A 50 12.28 -16.36 9.08
N LEU A 51 11.77 -15.61 10.06
CA LEU A 51 10.36 -15.24 10.14
C LEU A 51 9.92 -14.43 8.91
N ALA A 52 10.73 -13.47 8.46
CA ALA A 52 10.43 -12.70 7.25
C ALA A 52 10.34 -13.58 5.99
N ARG A 53 11.24 -14.56 5.85
CA ARG A 53 11.21 -15.51 4.71
C ARG A 53 10.00 -16.43 4.78
N ASP A 54 9.63 -16.88 5.97
CA ASP A 54 8.52 -17.80 6.17
C ASP A 54 7.17 -17.09 5.94
N MET A 55 6.96 -15.92 6.55
CA MET A 55 5.80 -15.06 6.29
C MET A 55 5.59 -14.78 4.80
N SER A 56 6.66 -14.35 4.09
CA SER A 56 6.60 -14.05 2.66
C SER A 56 6.60 -15.30 1.76
N GLY A 57 6.73 -16.50 2.33
CA GLY A 57 6.59 -17.77 1.64
C GLY A 57 5.16 -18.30 1.58
N ARG A 58 4.24 -17.70 2.33
CA ARG A 58 2.83 -18.13 2.43
C ARG A 58 1.91 -17.22 1.63
N CYS A 59 0.69 -17.69 1.38
CA CYS A 59 -0.37 -16.82 0.86
C CYS A 59 -0.92 -15.92 1.97
N LEU A 60 -1.41 -14.73 1.61
CA LEU A 60 -2.04 -13.78 2.53
C LEU A 60 -3.47 -14.18 2.96
N ALA A 61 -3.99 -15.29 2.44
CA ALA A 61 -5.34 -15.77 2.69
C ALA A 61 -5.34 -17.25 3.11
N GLY A 62 -6.45 -17.68 3.72
CA GLY A 62 -6.63 -19.05 4.21
C GLY A 62 -5.94 -19.32 5.54
N ARG A 63 -5.84 -20.60 5.91
CA ARG A 63 -5.28 -21.04 7.21
C ARG A 63 -3.81 -20.67 7.38
N GLU A 64 -3.05 -20.62 6.29
CA GLU A 64 -1.62 -20.29 6.30
C GLU A 64 -1.36 -18.85 6.77
N ALA A 65 -2.30 -17.92 6.54
CA ALA A 65 -2.18 -16.54 7.00
C ALA A 65 -2.13 -16.45 8.54
N LEU A 66 -2.75 -17.40 9.26
CA LEU A 66 -2.70 -17.43 10.73
C LEU A 66 -1.28 -17.67 11.25
N PHE A 67 -0.48 -18.47 10.55
CA PHE A 67 0.93 -18.68 10.91
C PHE A 67 1.74 -17.40 10.68
N SER A 68 1.50 -16.68 9.59
CA SER A 68 2.15 -15.38 9.35
C SER A 68 1.78 -14.35 10.43
N VAL A 69 0.54 -14.35 10.93
CA VAL A 69 0.13 -13.52 12.07
C VAL A 69 0.88 -13.91 13.35
N ALA A 70 0.96 -15.21 13.66
CA ALA A 70 1.67 -15.69 14.84
C ALA A 70 3.16 -15.31 14.80
N GLU A 71 3.81 -15.45 13.64
CA GLU A 71 5.21 -15.07 13.45
C GLU A 71 5.43 -13.56 13.51
N ALA A 72 4.52 -12.77 12.96
CA ALA A 72 4.57 -11.31 13.05
C ALA A 72 4.42 -10.82 14.49
N LEU A 73 3.61 -11.51 15.32
CA LEU A 73 3.53 -11.25 16.75
C LEU A 73 4.83 -11.66 17.47
N ALA A 74 5.36 -12.85 17.15
CA ALA A 74 6.60 -13.36 17.74
C ALA A 74 7.84 -12.51 17.40
N ALA A 75 7.89 -11.93 16.20
CA ALA A 75 8.99 -11.05 15.79
C ALA A 75 9.08 -9.81 16.68
N GLY A 76 7.93 -9.25 17.10
CA GLY A 76 7.86 -7.97 17.81
C GLY A 76 8.44 -6.79 17.02
N GLY A 77 8.32 -5.57 17.55
CA GLY A 77 8.99 -4.38 17.02
C GLY A 77 8.85 -4.17 15.50
N SER A 78 9.95 -3.83 14.82
CA SER A 78 10.05 -3.84 13.35
C SER A 78 10.88 -5.06 12.90
N LEU A 79 10.61 -5.58 11.70
CA LEU A 79 11.51 -6.56 11.09
C LEU A 79 12.87 -5.95 10.75
N PHE A 80 12.87 -4.67 10.40
CA PHE A 80 14.03 -3.94 9.92
C PHE A 80 14.95 -3.53 11.06
N ARG A 81 16.26 -3.75 10.89
CA ARG A 81 17.30 -3.28 11.83
C ARG A 81 17.88 -1.91 11.45
N VAL A 82 17.61 -1.45 10.23
CA VAL A 82 17.97 -0.15 9.69
C VAL A 82 16.73 0.43 9.00
N PRO A 83 16.61 1.76 8.84
CA PRO A 83 15.44 2.34 8.17
C PRO A 83 15.24 1.72 6.78
N PRO A 84 14.04 1.24 6.42
CA PRO A 84 13.78 0.65 5.10
C PRO A 84 13.99 1.66 3.95
N ALA A 85 13.88 2.95 4.28
CA ALA A 85 14.19 4.10 3.43
C ALA A 85 15.67 4.24 3.01
N SER A 86 16.55 3.46 3.62
CA SER A 86 18.00 3.63 3.45
C SER A 86 18.56 2.78 2.31
N GLY A 87 19.69 3.22 1.76
CA GLY A 87 20.48 2.44 0.80
C GLY A 87 19.73 2.06 -0.49
N PRO A 88 20.13 0.96 -1.14
CA PRO A 88 19.51 0.51 -2.39
C PRO A 88 18.00 0.26 -2.27
N PHE A 89 17.53 -0.32 -1.17
CA PHE A 89 16.10 -0.60 -0.98
C PHE A 89 15.27 0.69 -1.00
N GLY A 90 15.67 1.70 -0.23
CA GLY A 90 15.00 3.01 -0.24
C GLY A 90 14.99 3.67 -1.62
N GLN A 91 16.11 3.59 -2.36
CA GLN A 91 16.19 4.08 -3.74
C GLN A 91 15.20 3.36 -4.66
N ARG A 92 15.06 2.04 -4.53
CA ARG A 92 14.09 1.26 -5.31
C ARG A 92 12.66 1.57 -4.91
N LEU A 93 12.36 1.75 -3.63
CA LEU A 93 11.03 2.18 -3.18
C LEU A 93 10.67 3.53 -3.82
N ALA A 94 11.57 4.52 -3.78
CA ALA A 94 11.36 5.82 -4.40
C ALA A 94 11.16 5.73 -5.93
N GLN A 95 11.91 4.86 -6.63
CA GLN A 95 11.76 4.64 -8.07
C GLN A 95 10.41 4.00 -8.45
N ASN A 96 9.83 3.21 -7.54
CA ASN A 96 8.54 2.53 -7.75
C ASN A 96 7.35 3.31 -7.14
N THR A 97 7.58 4.44 -6.48
CA THR A 97 6.52 5.37 -6.07
C THR A 97 6.05 6.18 -7.28
N PRO A 98 4.75 6.16 -7.63
CA PRO A 98 4.22 6.95 -8.73
C PRO A 98 4.35 8.46 -8.42
N ALA A 99 5.01 9.21 -9.30
CA ALA A 99 5.30 10.64 -9.07
C ALA A 99 4.81 11.58 -10.18
N ARG A 100 4.14 11.05 -11.22
CA ARG A 100 3.70 11.84 -12.39
C ARG A 100 2.22 11.64 -12.70
N PRO A 101 1.52 12.68 -13.17
CA PRO A 101 0.16 12.55 -13.68
C PRO A 101 0.06 11.53 -14.81
N LEU A 102 -1.06 10.84 -14.84
CA LEU A 102 -1.50 9.98 -15.93
C LEU A 102 -2.31 10.79 -16.93
N ARG A 103 -2.31 10.35 -18.20
CA ARG A 103 -3.11 10.99 -19.26
C ARG A 103 -4.60 10.68 -19.10
N GLN A 104 -4.91 9.54 -18.51
CA GLN A 104 -6.27 9.06 -18.28
C GLN A 104 -6.84 9.63 -16.98
N PRO A 105 -8.17 9.77 -16.88
CA PRO A 105 -8.81 10.05 -15.60
C PRO A 105 -8.52 8.97 -14.56
N LEU A 106 -8.46 9.35 -13.29
CA LEU A 106 -8.17 8.45 -12.19
C LEU A 106 -9.31 8.48 -11.16
N LEU A 107 -9.69 7.31 -10.66
CA LEU A 107 -10.52 7.15 -9.46
C LEU A 107 -9.66 6.57 -8.34
N ILE A 108 -9.59 7.29 -7.22
CA ILE A 108 -8.97 6.81 -5.99
C ILE A 108 -10.07 6.72 -4.94
N ALA A 109 -10.10 5.60 -4.23
CA ALA A 109 -11.01 5.34 -3.13
C ALA A 109 -10.24 4.95 -1.88
N GLN A 110 -10.62 5.48 -0.72
CA GLN A 110 -9.97 5.26 0.56
C GLN A 110 -11.01 5.08 1.68
N GLY A 111 -10.84 4.05 2.50
CA GLY A 111 -11.57 3.93 3.77
C GLY A 111 -10.88 4.77 4.84
N LEU A 112 -11.63 5.57 5.61
CA LEU A 112 -11.04 6.47 6.60
C LEU A 112 -10.61 5.77 7.91
N ALA A 113 -11.01 4.51 8.11
CA ALA A 113 -10.57 3.67 9.21
C ALA A 113 -9.45 2.68 8.80
N ASP A 114 -8.85 2.86 7.62
CA ASP A 114 -7.77 1.99 7.13
C ASP A 114 -6.49 2.16 7.98
N ASP A 115 -6.05 1.05 8.59
CA ASP A 115 -4.87 0.97 9.45
C ASP A 115 -3.66 0.34 8.74
N LEU A 116 -3.81 -0.06 7.47
CA LEU A 116 -2.77 -0.66 6.64
C LEU A 116 -2.26 0.30 5.58
N VAL A 117 -3.16 0.95 4.84
CA VAL A 117 -2.85 1.99 3.87
C VAL A 117 -3.43 3.29 4.41
N LEU A 118 -2.59 4.01 5.14
CA LEU A 118 -3.02 5.10 6.01
C LEU A 118 -3.68 6.23 5.19
N PRO A 119 -4.90 6.69 5.56
CA PRO A 119 -5.62 7.74 4.85
C PRO A 119 -4.81 9.04 4.71
N ALA A 120 -4.01 9.39 5.71
CA ALA A 120 -3.16 10.58 5.68
C ALA A 120 -2.10 10.52 4.57
N ILE A 121 -1.49 9.34 4.35
CA ILE A 121 -0.49 9.13 3.29
C ILE A 121 -1.19 9.20 1.92
N GLN A 122 -2.33 8.53 1.79
CA GLN A 122 -3.12 8.55 0.56
C GLN A 122 -3.60 9.97 0.21
N ALA A 123 -4.02 10.75 1.20
CA ALA A 123 -4.46 12.14 1.01
C ALA A 123 -3.32 13.04 0.52
N GLY A 124 -2.11 12.88 1.07
CA GLY A 124 -0.92 13.61 0.59
C GLY A 124 -0.60 13.29 -0.87
N PHE A 125 -0.68 12.02 -1.26
CA PHE A 125 -0.52 11.60 -2.65
C PHE A 125 -1.59 12.19 -3.58
N VAL A 126 -2.86 12.14 -3.18
CA VAL A 126 -3.99 12.73 -3.91
C VAL A 126 -3.76 14.24 -4.13
N GLN A 127 -3.35 14.96 -3.08
CA GLN A 127 -3.08 16.39 -3.18
C GLN A 127 -1.94 16.68 -4.16
N GLY A 128 -0.87 15.87 -4.14
CA GLY A 128 0.23 15.97 -5.09
C GLY A 128 -0.21 15.83 -6.54
N LEU A 129 -1.04 14.82 -6.84
CA LEU A 129 -1.62 14.64 -8.17
C LEU A 129 -2.51 15.80 -8.59
N CYS A 130 -3.33 16.30 -7.66
CA CYS A 130 -4.20 17.45 -7.91
C CYS A 130 -3.41 18.72 -8.23
N ASN A 131 -2.36 19.02 -7.47
CA ASN A 131 -1.47 20.15 -7.73
C ASN A 131 -0.75 20.02 -9.08
N ALA A 132 -0.54 18.79 -9.55
CA ALA A 132 0.06 18.48 -10.85
C ALA A 132 -0.96 18.44 -12.01
N GLY A 133 -2.23 18.79 -11.78
CA GLY A 133 -3.26 18.89 -12.81
C GLY A 133 -3.88 17.56 -13.26
N GLN A 134 -3.75 16.50 -12.45
CA GLN A 134 -4.40 15.22 -12.72
C GLN A 134 -5.93 15.36 -12.74
N ALA A 135 -6.59 14.79 -13.76
CA ALA A 135 -8.03 14.54 -13.71
C ALA A 135 -8.31 13.41 -12.72
N LEU A 136 -8.75 13.74 -11.51
CA LEU A 136 -8.89 12.83 -10.38
C LEU A 136 -10.27 12.96 -9.74
N GLU A 137 -10.88 11.82 -9.45
CA GLU A 137 -11.97 11.67 -8.47
C GLU A 137 -11.40 10.98 -7.23
N TYR A 138 -11.48 11.65 -6.08
CA TYR A 138 -11.13 11.05 -4.79
C TYR A 138 -12.38 10.81 -3.96
N ARG A 139 -12.63 9.54 -3.59
CA ARG A 139 -13.78 9.13 -2.78
C ARG A 139 -13.31 8.56 -1.45
N THR A 140 -13.90 9.06 -0.37
CA THR A 140 -13.62 8.59 0.99
C THR A 140 -14.85 7.92 1.58
N TYR A 141 -14.64 6.86 2.35
CA TYR A 141 -15.72 6.10 2.99
C TYR A 141 -15.47 6.06 4.49
N ASP A 142 -16.36 6.69 5.25
CA ASP A 142 -16.32 6.72 6.71
C ASP A 142 -16.45 5.31 7.28
N GLU A 143 -15.78 5.06 8.41
CA GLU A 143 -15.82 3.80 9.16
C GLU A 143 -15.36 2.54 8.39
N ARG A 144 -14.99 2.67 7.12
CA ARG A 144 -14.42 1.57 6.32
C ARG A 144 -12.91 1.49 6.52
N ASP A 145 -12.45 0.29 6.83
CA ASP A 145 -11.04 -0.10 6.89
C ASP A 145 -10.55 -0.62 5.53
N HIS A 146 -9.33 -1.13 5.50
CA HIS A 146 -8.67 -1.65 4.30
C HIS A 146 -9.51 -2.71 3.56
N LEU A 147 -10.12 -3.64 4.30
CA LEU A 147 -10.87 -4.76 3.77
C LEU A 147 -12.37 -4.47 3.70
N SER A 148 -12.94 -3.77 4.69
CA SER A 148 -14.37 -3.47 4.70
C SER A 148 -14.79 -2.45 3.64
N LEU A 149 -13.83 -1.73 3.03
CA LEU A 149 -14.06 -0.97 1.79
C LEU A 149 -14.47 -1.86 0.60
N LEU A 150 -14.12 -3.15 0.62
CA LEU A 150 -14.50 -4.16 -0.37
C LEU A 150 -15.63 -5.08 0.07
N ALA A 151 -16.19 -4.86 1.27
CA ALA A 151 -17.23 -5.73 1.76
C ALA A 151 -18.46 -5.71 0.82
N PRO A 152 -19.25 -6.80 0.75
CA PRO A 152 -20.41 -6.86 -0.15
C PRO A 152 -21.44 -5.74 0.07
N ASP A 153 -21.52 -5.21 1.30
CA ASP A 153 -22.39 -4.07 1.68
C ASP A 153 -21.74 -2.70 1.40
N ALA A 154 -20.45 -2.66 1.05
CA ALA A 154 -19.76 -1.41 0.76
C ALA A 154 -20.16 -0.89 -0.64
N PRO A 155 -20.53 0.40 -0.76
CA PRO A 155 -20.97 0.97 -2.03
C PRO A 155 -19.83 1.06 -3.08
N PHE A 156 -18.58 1.04 -2.63
CA PHE A 156 -17.40 1.27 -3.47
C PHE A 156 -17.30 0.30 -4.67
N VAL A 157 -17.60 -0.98 -4.49
CA VAL A 157 -17.44 -1.97 -5.58
C VAL A 157 -18.39 -1.67 -6.74
N ALA A 158 -19.67 -1.43 -6.46
CA ALA A 158 -20.65 -1.06 -7.49
C ALA A 158 -20.31 0.29 -8.14
N GLU A 159 -19.84 1.24 -7.34
CA GLU A 159 -19.38 2.54 -7.82
C GLU A 159 -18.15 2.46 -8.74
N LEU A 160 -17.19 1.60 -8.43
CA LEU A 160 -15.99 1.36 -9.23
C LEU A 160 -16.35 0.78 -10.60
N VAL A 161 -17.25 -0.21 -10.62
CA VAL A 161 -17.72 -0.82 -11.88
C VAL A 161 -18.41 0.24 -12.74
N ARG A 162 -19.38 0.98 -12.18
CA ARG A 162 -20.08 2.05 -12.90
C ARG A 162 -19.13 3.13 -13.41
N TRP A 163 -18.17 3.58 -12.58
CA TRP A 163 -17.19 4.59 -13.00
C TRP A 163 -16.35 4.09 -14.17
N THR A 164 -15.97 2.81 -14.17
CA THR A 164 -15.20 2.19 -15.24
C THR A 164 -16.01 2.10 -16.53
N GLU A 165 -17.26 1.65 -16.45
CA GLU A 165 -18.20 1.59 -17.58
C GLU A 165 -18.41 2.98 -18.20
N ASP A 166 -18.55 4.02 -17.37
CA ASP A 166 -18.68 5.41 -17.83
C ASP A 166 -17.46 5.85 -18.65
N ARG A 167 -16.23 5.48 -18.24
CA ARG A 167 -15.00 5.79 -19.00
C ARG A 167 -14.95 5.04 -20.33
N MET A 168 -15.36 3.76 -20.33
CA MET A 168 -15.43 2.96 -21.57
C MET A 168 -16.49 3.49 -22.54
N ALA A 169 -17.59 4.04 -22.03
CA ALA A 169 -18.64 4.68 -22.82
C ALA A 169 -18.29 6.11 -23.28
N GLY A 170 -17.08 6.60 -23.00
CA GLY A 170 -16.62 7.94 -23.38
C GLY A 170 -17.24 9.08 -22.57
N ARG A 171 -17.88 8.78 -21.43
CA ARG A 171 -18.41 9.83 -20.54
C ARG A 171 -17.26 10.53 -19.83
N PRO A 172 -17.26 11.88 -19.77
CA PRO A 172 -16.20 12.63 -19.09
C PRO A 172 -16.16 12.23 -17.61
N ALA A 173 -14.96 12.10 -17.06
CA ALA A 173 -14.78 11.97 -15.62
C ALA A 173 -15.05 13.31 -14.94
N LEU A 174 -15.56 13.26 -13.71
CA LEU A 174 -15.64 14.46 -12.89
C LEU A 174 -14.20 14.82 -12.47
N ALA A 175 -13.84 16.10 -12.58
CA ALA A 175 -12.58 16.59 -12.02
C ALA A 175 -12.89 17.13 -10.62
N GLY A 176 -12.78 16.27 -9.61
CA GLY A 176 -13.07 16.57 -8.22
C GLY A 176 -11.80 16.46 -7.39
N CYS A 177 -10.90 17.44 -7.53
CA CYS A 177 -9.80 17.56 -6.60
C CYS A 177 -10.33 18.06 -5.25
N PRO A 178 -9.98 17.40 -4.12
CA PRO A 178 -10.33 17.95 -2.81
C PRO A 178 -9.71 19.35 -2.66
N PRO A 179 -10.38 20.28 -1.98
CA PRO A 179 -9.78 21.56 -1.63
C PRO A 179 -8.53 21.33 -0.76
N ALA A 180 -7.52 22.17 -0.95
CA ALA A 180 -6.27 22.14 -0.20
C ALA A 180 -6.47 22.45 1.29
#